data_AF-A0A6M7V835-F1
#
_entry.id   AF-A0A6M7V835-F1
#
_cell.length_a   1.000
_cell.length_b   1.000
_cell.length_c   1.000
_cell.angle_alpha   90.00
_cell.angle_beta   90.00
_cell.angle_gamma   90.00
#
_symmetry.space_group_name_H-M   'P 1'
#
loop_
_entity.id
_entity.type
_entity.pdbx_description
1 polymer ?
#
loop_
_entity_poly.entity_id
_entity_poly.type
_entity_poly.pdbx_seq_one_letter_code
_entity_poly.pdbx_strand_id
1 'polypeptide(L)'
;MKLFSRPATAFALALLCACLGAARAQQQPENIPRENSDAVARAMAARLLERQTGAAVPADRFWAYEADFNLDGLSEIYAFVADPACDGMKCGLFLFVLEGESYREVLGDIPGARLTPPDKVALGAFKRNGFFDLQLDQRLFGWTGDHYADVSTFPATSLDGAVFIAACQKSKSSEQPEAGEAERIAGECQCQLNRLQALGFAQAELDQYAASLGENFEYSGGGKEKAWQATTAQASDVATGCDVVSGKSQWQPAYFNHGDQPQQRLDFDGFIAACPTQDFILTNHKVGSPDRALSLCGCLAREMPSQGVTQEGLDLLTRYYRDEISDVDVEAQDADVLAFHDKASEACLSQFPAK
;
A
#
# COMPACT_ATOMS: atom_id res chain seq x y z
N MET A 1 13.40 6.17 -56.63
CA MET A 1 12.54 7.15 -57.31
C MET A 1 11.67 7.83 -56.26
N LYS A 2 11.79 9.16 -56.15
CA LYS A 2 10.82 10.09 -55.54
C LYS A 2 9.54 10.10 -56.42
N LEU A 3 8.32 10.56 -56.10
CA LEU A 3 7.67 11.54 -55.21
C LEU A 3 6.20 11.01 -55.04
N PHE A 4 5.45 11.34 -53.99
CA PHE A 4 4.60 12.55 -53.98
C PHE A 4 4.38 13.14 -52.58
N SER A 5 4.55 14.45 -52.58
CA SER A 5 4.50 15.50 -51.57
C SER A 5 3.07 15.87 -51.12
N ARG A 6 2.90 16.19 -49.83
CA ARG A 6 1.96 17.23 -49.31
C ARG A 6 2.37 18.61 -49.88
N PRO A 7 1.56 19.71 -49.96
CA PRO A 7 0.56 20.15 -48.96
C PRO A 7 -0.65 20.99 -49.49
N ALA A 8 -1.66 21.25 -48.65
CA ALA A 8 -2.46 22.48 -48.69
C ALA A 8 -3.14 22.74 -47.34
N THR A 9 -2.80 23.91 -46.81
CA THR A 9 -3.21 24.60 -45.59
C THR A 9 -4.67 25.03 -45.54
N ALA A 10 -5.11 25.27 -44.30
CA ALA A 10 -6.13 26.25 -43.86
C ALA A 10 -7.57 25.76 -43.72
N PHE A 11 -7.92 25.33 -42.50
CA PHE A 11 -8.93 26.02 -41.69
C PHE A 11 -8.58 25.83 -40.21
N ALA A 12 -7.80 26.76 -39.68
CA ALA A 12 -7.73 27.04 -38.25
C ALA A 12 -8.68 28.21 -38.00
N LEU A 13 -9.67 28.04 -37.12
CA LEU A 13 -10.33 29.07 -36.29
C LEU A 13 -11.65 28.51 -35.72
N ALA A 14 -11.58 27.72 -34.65
CA ALA A 14 -12.73 27.47 -33.77
C ALA A 14 -12.41 26.86 -32.38
N LEU A 15 -11.17 26.53 -32.03
CA LEU A 15 -10.87 25.84 -30.75
C LEU A 15 -9.70 26.42 -29.94
N LEU A 16 -9.39 27.70 -30.15
CA LEU A 16 -8.46 28.47 -29.31
C LEU A 16 -9.16 29.72 -28.80
N CYS A 17 -10.13 29.52 -27.88
CA CYS A 17 -10.63 30.52 -26.94
C CYS A 17 -11.51 29.89 -25.84
N ALA A 18 -11.09 28.75 -25.28
CA ALA A 18 -11.66 28.19 -24.04
C ALA A 18 -10.59 27.60 -23.11
N CYS A 19 -9.31 27.98 -23.28
CA CYS A 19 -8.19 27.57 -22.42
C CYS A 19 -7.90 28.56 -21.28
N LEU A 20 -8.94 29.19 -20.74
CA LEU A 20 -8.90 29.94 -19.47
C LEU A 20 -10.25 29.77 -18.78
N GLY A 21 -10.46 28.58 -18.24
CA GLY A 21 -11.63 28.24 -17.45
C GLY A 21 -11.31 26.93 -16.79
N ALA A 22 -11.26 26.94 -15.46
CA ALA A 22 -10.97 25.78 -14.63
C ALA A 22 -11.65 24.54 -15.21
N ALA A 23 -10.85 23.60 -15.74
CA ALA A 23 -11.24 22.21 -15.74
C ALA A 23 -11.27 21.78 -14.27
N ARG A 24 -12.34 22.20 -13.57
CA ARG A 24 -12.91 21.41 -12.50
C ARG A 24 -13.08 20.04 -13.12
N ALA A 25 -12.23 19.11 -12.72
CA ALA A 25 -12.58 17.72 -12.72
C ALA A 25 -14.04 17.65 -12.25
N GLN A 26 -14.94 17.10 -13.07
CA GLN A 26 -16.26 16.76 -12.59
C GLN A 26 -16.03 15.89 -11.36
N GLN A 27 -16.28 16.46 -10.18
CA GLN A 27 -16.32 15.73 -8.92
C GLN A 27 -17.26 14.56 -9.17
N GLN A 28 -16.70 13.35 -9.14
CA GLN A 28 -17.52 12.16 -8.99
C GLN A 28 -18.38 12.35 -7.72
N PRO A 29 -19.61 11.80 -7.70
CA PRO A 29 -20.41 11.80 -6.48
C PRO A 29 -19.58 11.29 -5.30
N GLU A 30 -19.74 11.97 -4.16
CA GLU A 30 -18.99 11.83 -2.90
C GLU A 30 -18.65 10.36 -2.57
N ASN A 31 -17.38 9.97 -2.71
CA ASN A 31 -16.91 8.69 -2.17
C ASN A 31 -16.58 8.91 -0.68
N ILE A 32 -17.63 9.03 0.14
CA ILE A 32 -17.53 9.26 1.58
C ILE A 32 -16.59 8.26 2.27
N PRO A 33 -16.63 6.94 1.97
CA PRO A 33 -15.67 5.99 2.55
C PRO A 33 -14.21 6.35 2.29
N ARG A 34 -13.88 6.80 1.07
CA ARG A 34 -12.54 7.28 0.74
C ARG A 34 -12.21 8.59 1.44
N GLU A 35 -13.13 9.54 1.50
CA GLU A 35 -12.92 10.80 2.22
C GLU A 35 -12.65 10.57 3.72
N ASN A 36 -13.32 9.58 4.32
CA ASN A 36 -13.07 9.16 5.69
C ASN A 36 -11.66 8.59 5.85
N SER A 37 -11.22 7.68 4.96
CA SER A 37 -9.84 7.16 5.00
C SER A 37 -8.79 8.26 4.79
N ASP A 38 -9.01 9.20 3.87
CA ASP A 38 -8.12 10.35 3.69
C ASP A 38 -8.10 11.26 4.94
N ALA A 39 -9.21 11.35 5.70
CA ALA A 39 -9.26 12.06 6.97
C ALA A 39 -8.49 11.33 8.08
N VAL A 40 -8.64 10.01 8.19
CA VAL A 40 -7.86 9.16 9.11
C VAL A 40 -6.37 9.26 8.80
N ALA A 41 -5.99 9.16 7.52
CA ALA A 41 -4.60 9.32 7.06
C ALA A 41 -4.03 10.66 7.48
N ARG A 42 -4.78 11.76 7.30
CA ARG A 42 -4.35 13.11 7.69
C ARG A 42 -4.16 13.24 9.20
N ALA A 43 -5.08 12.69 10.00
CA ALA A 43 -4.97 12.72 11.46
C ALA A 43 -3.75 11.94 11.95
N MET A 44 -3.47 10.76 11.37
CA MET A 44 -2.26 9.98 11.66
C MET A 44 -1.00 10.71 11.19
N ALA A 45 -0.99 11.21 9.96
CA ALA A 45 0.13 11.93 9.36
C ALA A 45 0.52 13.17 10.17
N ALA A 46 -0.43 13.92 10.73
CA ALA A 46 -0.13 15.08 11.57
C ALA A 46 0.86 14.74 12.70
N ARG A 47 0.62 13.62 13.39
CA ARG A 47 1.48 13.13 14.50
C ARG A 47 2.83 12.66 14.00
N LEU A 48 2.85 11.91 12.91
CA LEU A 48 4.08 11.36 12.32
C LEU A 48 4.96 12.47 11.77
N LEU A 49 4.38 13.46 11.09
CA LEU A 49 5.07 14.65 10.58
C LEU A 49 5.60 15.53 11.71
N GLU A 50 4.83 15.76 12.78
CA GLU A 50 5.31 16.53 13.92
C GLU A 50 6.55 15.88 14.54
N ARG A 51 6.51 14.56 14.74
CA ARG A 51 7.66 13.79 15.22
C ARG A 51 8.86 13.87 14.26
N GLN A 52 8.62 13.73 12.96
CA GLN A 52 9.65 13.67 11.93
C GLN A 52 10.32 15.03 11.67
N THR A 53 9.55 16.12 11.75
CA THR A 53 10.02 17.49 11.43
C THR A 53 10.37 18.30 12.66
N GLY A 54 9.97 17.82 13.85
CA GLY A 54 10.16 18.46 15.15
C GLY A 54 9.19 19.62 15.43
N ALA A 55 8.16 19.81 14.60
CA ALA A 55 7.14 20.85 14.79
C ALA A 55 5.82 20.45 14.13
N ALA A 56 4.70 20.86 14.72
CA ALA A 56 3.38 20.66 14.13
C ALA A 56 3.29 21.31 12.73
N VAL A 57 2.82 20.54 11.75
CA VAL A 57 2.56 21.02 10.40
C VAL A 57 1.09 21.49 10.32
N PRO A 58 0.80 22.72 9.89
CA PRO A 58 -0.58 23.18 9.74
C PRO A 58 -1.38 22.29 8.78
N ALA A 59 -2.62 21.95 9.14
CA ALA A 59 -3.47 21.02 8.38
C ALA A 59 -3.78 21.46 6.93
N ASP A 60 -3.68 22.75 6.63
CA ASP A 60 -3.83 23.33 5.30
C ASP A 60 -2.56 23.24 4.44
N ARG A 61 -1.43 22.84 5.05
CA ARG A 61 -0.12 22.74 4.40
C ARG A 61 0.29 21.33 4.03
N PHE A 62 -0.51 20.33 4.35
CA PHE A 62 -0.23 18.97 3.94
C PHE A 62 -1.50 18.21 3.57
N TRP A 63 -1.31 17.15 2.81
CA TRP A 63 -2.32 16.12 2.60
C TRP A 63 -1.69 14.75 2.85
N ALA A 64 -2.52 13.76 3.14
CA ALA A 64 -2.08 12.39 3.32
C ALA A 64 -3.14 11.41 2.81
N TYR A 65 -2.71 10.21 2.45
CA TYR A 65 -3.58 9.07 2.20
C TYR A 65 -2.93 7.80 2.77
N GLU A 66 -3.76 6.81 3.08
CA GLU A 66 -3.29 5.49 3.50
C GLU A 66 -3.03 4.62 2.27
N ALA A 67 -1.98 3.82 2.32
CA ALA A 67 -1.77 2.74 1.37
C ALA A 67 -1.28 1.49 2.09
N ASP A 68 -1.56 0.32 1.54
CA ASP A 68 -1.03 -0.97 1.99
C ASP A 68 0.02 -1.46 0.98
N PHE A 69 1.25 -0.96 1.11
CA PHE A 69 2.33 -1.22 0.16
C PHE A 69 2.94 -2.61 0.30
N ASN A 70 2.74 -3.29 1.42
CA ASN A 70 3.19 -4.67 1.61
C ASN A 70 2.06 -5.71 1.52
N LEU A 71 0.80 -5.26 1.48
CA LEU A 71 -0.41 -6.08 1.49
C LEU A 71 -0.57 -6.87 2.79
N ASP A 72 -0.16 -6.30 3.92
CA ASP A 72 -0.26 -6.91 5.25
C ASP A 72 -1.53 -6.51 6.03
N GLY A 73 -2.35 -5.62 5.45
CA GLY A 73 -3.58 -5.10 6.06
C GLY A 73 -3.37 -3.89 6.95
N LEU A 74 -2.14 -3.38 7.09
CA LEU A 74 -1.80 -2.18 7.84
C LEU A 74 -1.49 -1.00 6.93
N SER A 75 -1.82 0.20 7.41
CA SER A 75 -1.60 1.45 6.70
C SER A 75 -0.15 1.89 6.78
N GLU A 76 0.54 1.90 5.63
CA GLU A 76 1.54 2.92 5.32
C GLU A 76 0.86 4.29 5.16
N ILE A 77 1.51 5.33 5.68
CA ILE A 77 1.01 6.70 5.58
C ILE A 77 1.88 7.47 4.61
N TYR A 78 1.28 7.81 3.48
CA TYR A 78 1.88 8.68 2.48
C TYR A 78 1.44 10.12 2.76
N ALA A 79 2.38 11.03 2.97
CA ALA A 79 2.09 12.42 3.29
C ALA A 79 2.92 13.39 2.46
N PHE A 80 2.31 14.47 1.98
CA PHE A 80 3.01 15.52 1.25
C PHE A 80 2.77 16.87 1.90
N VAL A 81 3.86 17.51 2.31
CA VAL A 81 3.86 18.84 2.92
C VAL A 81 4.29 19.88 1.88
N ALA A 82 3.38 20.78 1.54
CA ALA A 82 3.61 21.81 0.54
C ALA A 82 4.39 23.01 1.14
N ASP A 83 5.54 23.31 0.55
CA ASP A 83 6.29 24.56 0.77
C ASP A 83 6.98 25.00 -0.53
N PRO A 84 6.77 26.24 -1.00
CA PRO A 84 7.49 26.76 -2.17
C PRO A 84 9.02 26.79 -1.99
N ALA A 85 9.50 26.93 -0.76
CA ALA A 85 10.92 26.92 -0.41
C ALA A 85 11.41 25.53 0.02
N CYS A 86 10.74 24.47 -0.44
CA CYS A 86 11.00 23.15 0.09
C CYS A 86 12.39 22.60 -0.25
N ASP A 87 13.10 22.16 0.79
CA ASP A 87 14.43 21.53 0.71
C ASP A 87 14.40 20.01 0.98
N GLY A 88 13.22 19.45 1.27
CA GLY A 88 13.03 18.04 1.59
C GLY A 88 13.29 17.68 3.06
N MET A 89 13.74 18.61 3.91
CA MET A 89 14.02 18.31 5.32
C MET A 89 12.76 18.37 6.18
N LYS A 90 11.94 19.41 6.00
CA LYS A 90 10.71 19.65 6.79
C LYS A 90 9.43 19.69 5.96
N CYS A 91 9.57 19.44 4.67
CA CYS A 91 8.52 19.56 3.69
C CYS A 91 8.78 18.56 2.57
N GLY A 92 7.85 18.47 1.62
CA GLY A 92 7.92 17.54 0.52
C GLY A 92 7.24 16.23 0.89
N LEU A 93 7.69 15.18 0.23
CA LEU A 93 7.10 13.86 0.33
C LEU A 93 7.67 13.06 1.51
N PHE A 94 6.80 12.42 2.27
CA PHE A 94 7.11 11.50 3.35
C PHE A 94 6.34 10.20 3.15
N LEU A 95 7.00 9.07 3.39
CA LEU A 95 6.36 7.76 3.47
C LEU A 95 6.70 7.14 4.80
N PHE A 96 5.68 6.93 5.63
CA PHE A 96 5.81 6.27 6.91
C PHE A 96 5.36 4.82 6.81
N VAL A 97 6.28 3.91 7.10
CA VAL A 97 6.06 2.46 7.11
C VAL A 97 6.08 1.97 8.55
N LEU A 98 5.10 1.16 8.94
CA LEU A 98 5.12 0.52 10.25
C LEU A 98 6.03 -0.70 10.21
N GLU A 99 7.24 -0.57 10.74
CA GLU A 99 8.20 -1.66 10.82
C GLU A 99 8.35 -2.13 12.27
N GLY A 100 7.96 -3.38 12.52
CA GLY A 100 7.98 -3.96 13.87
C GLY A 100 7.08 -3.17 14.84
N GLU A 101 7.71 -2.34 15.66
CA GLU A 101 7.07 -1.58 16.76
C GLU A 101 6.91 -0.08 16.47
N SER A 102 7.41 0.42 15.34
CA SER A 102 7.44 1.87 15.08
C SER A 102 7.23 2.25 13.62
N TYR A 103 6.56 3.38 13.41
CA TYR A 103 6.50 4.04 12.12
C TYR A 103 7.85 4.71 11.84
N ARG A 104 8.50 4.27 10.76
CA ARG A 104 9.72 4.88 10.22
C ARG A 104 9.41 5.62 8.93
N GLU A 105 9.99 6.80 8.80
CA GLU A 105 9.98 7.52 7.53
C GLU A 105 11.10 6.98 6.64
N VAL A 106 10.77 6.51 5.43
CA VAL A 106 11.70 5.73 4.60
C VAL A 106 12.26 6.48 3.38
N LEU A 107 11.73 7.64 3.02
CA LEU A 107 12.23 8.40 1.85
C LEU A 107 13.37 9.35 2.20
N GLY A 108 13.53 9.71 3.47
CA GLY A 108 14.63 10.53 3.96
C GLY A 108 16.00 9.89 3.76
N ASP A 109 16.04 8.55 3.68
CA ASP A 109 17.27 7.79 3.43
C ASP A 109 17.69 7.84 1.94
N ILE A 110 16.83 8.32 1.05
CA ILE A 110 17.08 8.41 -0.39
C ILE A 110 17.34 9.88 -0.78
N PRO A 111 18.56 10.22 -1.24
CA PRO A 111 18.87 11.58 -1.65
C PRO A 111 17.91 12.12 -2.71
N GLY A 112 17.19 13.19 -2.35
CA GLY A 112 16.26 13.89 -3.23
C GLY A 112 14.86 13.27 -3.39
N ALA A 113 14.58 12.11 -2.79
CA ALA A 113 13.27 11.44 -2.92
C ALA A 113 12.11 12.29 -2.38
N ARG A 114 12.34 12.97 -1.25
CA ARG A 114 11.33 13.85 -0.64
C ARG A 114 10.97 15.07 -1.52
N LEU A 115 11.79 15.39 -2.53
CA LEU A 115 11.53 16.48 -3.46
C LEU A 115 10.77 16.03 -4.72
N THR A 116 10.43 14.73 -4.83
CA THR A 116 9.67 14.23 -5.96
C THR A 116 8.25 14.82 -5.95
N PRO A 117 7.82 15.49 -7.03
CA PRO A 117 6.45 15.97 -7.15
C PRO A 117 5.43 14.84 -7.03
N PRO A 118 4.28 15.04 -6.38
CA PRO A 118 3.29 13.96 -6.20
C PRO A 118 2.77 13.31 -7.48
N ASP A 119 2.65 14.08 -8.57
CA ASP A 119 2.22 13.60 -9.89
C ASP A 119 3.26 12.71 -10.58
N LYS A 120 4.46 12.62 -10.00
CA LYS A 120 5.58 11.81 -10.45
C LYS A 120 5.86 10.62 -9.53
N VAL A 121 4.97 10.33 -8.59
CA VAL A 121 5.08 9.14 -7.74
C VAL A 121 4.09 8.09 -8.19
N ALA A 122 4.58 6.86 -8.36
CA ALA A 122 3.77 5.72 -8.75
C ALA A 122 4.27 4.46 -8.08
N LEU A 123 3.40 3.45 -7.98
CA LEU A 123 3.80 2.10 -7.64
C LEU A 123 4.31 1.38 -8.88
N GLY A 124 5.40 0.63 -8.71
CA GLY A 124 5.96 -0.25 -9.71
C GLY A 124 5.09 -1.49 -9.91
N ALA A 125 5.38 -2.21 -11.00
CA ALA A 125 4.64 -3.43 -11.34
C ALA A 125 5.06 -4.66 -10.53
N PHE A 126 6.08 -4.56 -9.67
CA PHE A 126 6.65 -5.69 -8.93
C PHE A 126 6.71 -5.38 -7.44
N LYS A 127 6.63 -6.45 -6.63
CA LYS A 127 6.98 -6.42 -5.21
C LYS A 127 8.36 -7.03 -5.01
N ARG A 128 9.10 -6.52 -4.02
CA ARG A 128 10.40 -7.04 -3.57
C ARG A 128 10.39 -7.11 -2.06
N ASN A 129 10.78 -8.26 -1.50
CA ASN A 129 10.82 -8.47 -0.06
C ASN A 129 9.52 -8.04 0.65
N GLY A 130 8.38 -8.32 0.03
CA GLY A 130 7.06 -8.02 0.58
C GLY A 130 6.50 -6.65 0.21
N PHE A 131 7.27 -5.67 -0.27
CA PHE A 131 6.80 -4.31 -0.58
C PHE A 131 6.77 -4.02 -2.08
N PHE A 132 5.83 -3.21 -2.54
CA PHE A 132 5.83 -2.67 -3.90
C PHE A 132 7.09 -1.84 -4.18
N ASP A 133 7.65 -2.00 -5.38
CA ASP A 133 8.62 -1.06 -5.92
C ASP A 133 7.98 0.34 -5.99
N LEU A 134 8.74 1.37 -5.62
CA LEU A 134 8.31 2.76 -5.64
C LEU A 134 8.98 3.50 -6.80
N GLN A 135 8.19 4.02 -7.73
CA GLN A 135 8.68 4.90 -8.77
C GLN A 135 8.63 6.35 -8.29
N LEU A 136 9.80 6.99 -8.29
CA LEU A 136 9.96 8.42 -8.00
C LEU A 136 10.57 9.10 -9.24
N ASP A 137 9.74 9.87 -9.95
CA ASP A 137 10.06 10.43 -11.26
C ASP A 137 10.43 9.32 -12.26
N GLN A 138 11.69 9.28 -12.70
CA GLN A 138 12.19 8.28 -13.67
C GLN A 138 12.95 7.13 -13.01
N ARG A 139 13.09 7.14 -11.67
CA ARG A 139 13.85 6.14 -10.93
C ARG A 139 12.91 5.18 -10.22
N LEU A 140 13.31 3.92 -10.19
CA LEU A 140 12.58 2.85 -9.51
C LEU A 140 13.38 2.42 -8.28
N PHE A 141 12.71 2.39 -7.13
CA PHE A 141 13.28 2.01 -5.85
C PHE A 141 12.60 0.74 -5.36
N GLY A 142 13.38 -0.24 -4.95
CA GLY A 142 12.87 -1.50 -4.42
C GLY A 142 13.16 -1.62 -2.94
N TRP A 143 12.36 -2.39 -2.22
CA TRP A 143 12.61 -2.69 -0.81
C TRP A 143 13.69 -3.76 -0.66
N THR A 144 14.76 -3.44 0.07
CA THR A 144 15.91 -4.34 0.32
C THR A 144 15.63 -5.37 1.42
N GLY A 145 14.52 -5.23 2.14
CA GLY A 145 14.21 -5.94 3.38
C GLY A 145 14.24 -5.01 4.61
N ASP A 146 14.84 -3.82 4.47
CA ASP A 146 14.98 -2.84 5.54
C ASP A 146 14.86 -1.37 5.07
N HIS A 147 15.07 -1.05 3.79
CA HIS A 147 14.86 0.29 3.26
C HIS A 147 14.59 0.26 1.75
N TYR A 148 14.16 1.39 1.19
CA TYR A 148 14.07 1.56 -0.26
C TYR A 148 15.43 1.98 -0.84
N ALA A 149 15.87 1.29 -1.88
CA ALA A 149 17.10 1.62 -2.61
C ALA A 149 16.91 1.48 -4.13
N ASP A 150 17.74 2.17 -4.92
CA ASP A 150 17.64 2.17 -6.37
C ASP A 150 17.84 0.74 -6.92
N VAL A 151 16.85 0.22 -7.63
CA VAL A 151 16.85 -1.18 -8.11
C VAL A 151 18.02 -1.47 -9.05
N SER A 152 18.60 -0.45 -9.69
CA SER A 152 19.77 -0.62 -10.56
C SER A 152 21.04 -1.00 -9.78
N THR A 153 21.03 -0.84 -8.46
CA THR A 153 22.15 -1.19 -7.58
C THR A 153 22.06 -2.61 -7.04
N PHE A 154 20.95 -3.31 -7.27
CA PHE A 154 20.73 -4.63 -6.67
C PHE A 154 21.61 -5.68 -7.37
N PRO A 155 22.18 -6.64 -6.61
CA PRO A 155 22.96 -7.71 -7.20
C PRO A 155 22.05 -8.60 -8.05
N ALA A 156 22.34 -8.70 -9.34
CA ALA A 156 21.69 -9.69 -10.20
C ALA A 156 22.41 -11.04 -10.04
N THR A 157 21.66 -12.10 -9.78
CA THR A 157 22.20 -13.47 -9.84
C THR A 157 22.15 -14.00 -11.27
N SER A 158 23.11 -14.86 -11.60
CA SER A 158 23.05 -15.69 -12.80
C SER A 158 22.55 -17.06 -12.39
N LEU A 159 21.35 -17.43 -12.83
CA LEU A 159 20.71 -18.70 -12.53
C LEU A 159 20.64 -19.56 -13.79
N ASP A 160 20.86 -20.87 -13.65
CA ASP A 160 20.47 -21.85 -14.67
C ASP A 160 18.96 -22.05 -14.57
N GLY A 161 18.24 -21.40 -15.49
CA GLY A 161 16.79 -21.40 -15.52
C GLY A 161 16.15 -22.53 -16.31
N ALA A 162 16.92 -23.45 -16.92
CA ALA A 162 16.37 -24.42 -17.86
C ALA A 162 15.27 -25.31 -17.23
N VAL A 163 15.53 -25.81 -16.01
CA VAL A 163 14.59 -26.65 -15.26
C VAL A 163 13.34 -25.84 -14.87
N PHE A 164 13.54 -24.62 -14.36
CA PHE A 164 12.44 -23.72 -14.00
C PHE A 164 11.54 -23.38 -15.18
N ILE A 165 12.12 -22.98 -16.33
CA ILE A 165 11.34 -22.61 -17.51
C ILE A 165 10.49 -23.79 -18.00
N ALA A 166 11.06 -25.00 -18.05
CA ALA A 166 10.31 -26.19 -18.43
C ALA A 166 9.16 -26.49 -17.45
N ALA A 167 9.41 -26.38 -16.14
CA ALA A 167 8.39 -26.59 -15.11
C ALA A 167 7.26 -25.53 -15.19
N CYS A 168 7.62 -24.25 -15.32
CA CYS A 168 6.67 -23.14 -15.44
C CYS A 168 5.80 -23.25 -16.70
N GLN A 169 6.40 -23.61 -17.84
CA GLN A 169 5.64 -23.81 -19.07
C GLN A 169 4.65 -24.96 -18.93
N LYS A 170 5.09 -26.08 -18.36
CA LYS A 170 4.23 -27.25 -18.11
C LYS A 170 3.10 -26.93 -17.13
N SER A 171 3.35 -26.15 -16.08
CA SER A 171 2.32 -25.80 -15.09
C SER A 171 1.27 -24.83 -15.63
N LYS A 172 1.58 -24.11 -16.71
CA LYS A 172 0.68 -23.12 -17.35
C LYS A 172 0.04 -23.62 -18.64
N SER A 173 0.58 -24.67 -19.26
CA SER A 173 0.06 -25.20 -20.52
C SER A 173 -1.26 -25.92 -20.33
N SER A 174 -2.25 -25.57 -21.14
CA SER A 174 -3.49 -26.35 -21.27
C SER A 174 -3.29 -27.61 -22.13
N GLU A 175 -4.17 -28.61 -21.98
CA GLU A 175 -4.14 -29.81 -22.83
C GLU A 175 -4.42 -29.50 -24.31
N GLN A 176 -5.08 -28.37 -24.61
CA GLN A 176 -5.35 -27.87 -25.96
C GLN A 176 -5.04 -26.37 -26.06
N PRO A 177 -3.77 -26.02 -26.36
CA PRO A 177 -3.35 -24.63 -26.37
C PRO A 177 -3.93 -23.85 -27.56
N GLU A 178 -4.37 -22.62 -27.30
CA GLU A 178 -4.76 -21.67 -28.33
C GLU A 178 -3.55 -21.21 -29.17
N ALA A 179 -3.81 -20.68 -30.37
CA ALA A 179 -2.75 -20.14 -31.23
C ALA A 179 -2.04 -18.96 -30.53
N GLY A 180 -0.72 -19.04 -30.38
CA GLY A 180 0.08 -18.03 -29.67
C GLY A 180 0.18 -18.22 -28.15
N GLU A 181 -0.51 -19.23 -27.59
CA GLU A 181 -0.44 -19.54 -26.16
C GLU A 181 0.98 -19.97 -25.74
N ALA A 182 1.64 -20.80 -26.56
CA ALA A 182 2.98 -21.30 -26.26
C ALA A 182 4.02 -20.15 -26.19
N GLU A 183 4.01 -19.22 -27.16
CA GLU A 183 4.89 -18.06 -27.16
C GLU A 183 4.60 -17.12 -25.99
N ARG A 184 3.33 -16.90 -25.66
CA ARG A 184 2.93 -16.10 -24.50
C ARG A 184 3.41 -16.71 -23.19
N ILE A 185 3.15 -18.00 -22.97
CA ILE A 185 3.59 -18.73 -21.77
C ILE A 185 5.13 -18.69 -21.66
N ALA A 186 5.85 -18.88 -22.77
CA ALA A 186 7.29 -18.78 -22.76
C ALA A 186 7.77 -17.38 -22.33
N GLY A 187 7.13 -16.31 -22.81
CA GLY A 187 7.40 -14.94 -22.38
C GLY A 187 7.11 -14.69 -20.90
N GLU A 188 5.99 -15.19 -20.39
CA GLU A 188 5.64 -15.10 -18.96
C GLU A 188 6.65 -15.83 -18.07
N CYS A 189 7.04 -17.07 -18.43
CA CYS A 189 8.03 -17.83 -17.67
C CYS A 189 9.42 -17.19 -17.73
N GLN A 190 9.81 -16.61 -18.87
CA GLN A 190 11.06 -15.86 -18.97
C GLN A 190 11.02 -14.59 -18.12
N CYS A 191 9.87 -13.88 -18.07
CA CYS A 191 9.69 -12.75 -17.16
C CYS A 191 9.92 -13.18 -15.71
N GLN A 192 9.31 -14.29 -15.28
CA GLN A 192 9.47 -14.76 -13.90
C GLN A 192 10.92 -15.11 -13.59
N LEU A 193 11.62 -15.84 -14.47
CA LEU A 193 13.04 -16.17 -14.28
C LEU A 193 13.90 -14.91 -14.13
N ASN A 194 13.75 -13.94 -15.03
CA ASN A 194 14.51 -12.70 -14.99
C ASN A 194 14.27 -11.93 -13.68
N ARG A 195 13.05 -12.00 -13.13
CA ARG A 195 12.68 -11.31 -11.89
C ARG A 195 13.17 -12.05 -10.65
N LEU A 196 13.13 -13.38 -10.64
CA LEU A 196 13.75 -14.19 -9.58
C LEU A 196 15.27 -13.92 -9.52
N GLN A 197 15.94 -13.83 -10.67
CA GLN A 197 17.35 -13.41 -10.75
C GLN A 197 17.57 -12.00 -10.18
N ALA A 198 16.67 -11.05 -10.50
CA ALA A 198 16.75 -9.68 -9.99
C ALA A 198 16.40 -9.54 -8.50
N LEU A 199 15.72 -10.53 -7.91
CA LEU A 199 15.49 -10.63 -6.46
C LEU A 199 16.67 -11.28 -5.73
N GLY A 200 17.65 -11.80 -6.47
CA GLY A 200 18.81 -12.45 -5.88
C GLY A 200 18.57 -13.89 -5.42
N PHE A 201 17.57 -14.58 -5.99
CA PHE A 201 17.37 -16.01 -5.73
C PHE A 201 18.67 -16.78 -5.94
N ALA A 202 18.93 -17.75 -5.06
CA ALA A 202 19.94 -18.76 -5.22
C ALA A 202 19.44 -19.92 -6.10
N GLN A 203 20.36 -20.67 -6.72
CA GLN A 203 19.99 -21.81 -7.56
C GLN A 203 19.16 -22.85 -6.79
N ALA A 204 19.51 -23.13 -5.54
CA ALA A 204 18.76 -24.09 -4.72
C ALA A 204 17.30 -23.66 -4.46
N GLU A 205 17.06 -22.36 -4.31
CA GLU A 205 15.71 -21.81 -4.13
C GLU A 205 14.91 -21.89 -5.44
N LEU A 206 15.55 -21.58 -6.57
CA LEU A 206 14.95 -21.73 -7.90
C LEU A 206 14.59 -23.20 -8.19
N ASP A 207 15.49 -24.13 -7.90
CA ASP A 207 15.29 -25.56 -8.11
C ASP A 207 14.17 -26.09 -7.21
N GLN A 208 14.13 -25.65 -5.94
CA GLN A 208 13.07 -26.02 -5.00
C GLN A 208 11.71 -25.49 -5.47
N TYR A 209 11.64 -24.24 -5.94
CA TYR A 209 10.41 -23.67 -6.50
C TYR A 209 9.98 -24.36 -7.78
N ALA A 210 10.91 -24.65 -8.70
CA ALA A 210 10.62 -25.39 -9.92
C ALA A 210 10.03 -26.78 -9.62
N ALA A 211 10.55 -27.47 -8.60
CA ALA A 211 10.04 -28.77 -8.18
C ALA A 211 8.61 -28.68 -7.63
N SER A 212 8.22 -27.59 -6.95
CA SER A 212 6.88 -27.41 -6.41
C SER A 212 5.80 -27.14 -7.44
N LEU A 213 6.18 -26.74 -8.66
CA LEU A 213 5.25 -26.59 -9.77
C LEU A 213 4.80 -27.97 -10.31
N GLY A 214 5.42 -29.06 -9.85
CA GLY A 214 5.04 -30.44 -10.18
C GLY A 214 3.94 -31.00 -9.26
N GLU A 215 3.17 -31.94 -9.78
CA GLU A 215 1.99 -32.53 -9.11
C GLU A 215 2.29 -33.35 -7.85
N ASN A 216 3.54 -33.78 -7.64
CA ASN A 216 3.94 -34.71 -6.57
C ASN A 216 5.01 -34.13 -5.62
N PHE A 217 4.97 -32.83 -5.36
CA PHE A 217 5.95 -32.18 -4.47
C PHE A 217 5.73 -32.57 -3.00
N GLU A 218 6.74 -33.20 -2.37
CA GLU A 218 6.72 -33.50 -0.95
C GLU A 218 7.11 -32.25 -0.13
N TYR A 219 6.15 -31.73 0.64
CA TYR A 219 6.38 -30.58 1.50
C TYR A 219 7.26 -30.96 2.70
N SER A 220 8.37 -30.25 2.86
CA SER A 220 9.25 -30.40 4.02
C SER A 220 8.65 -29.73 5.26
N GLY A 221 8.63 -30.41 6.41
CA GLY A 221 8.14 -29.85 7.68
C GLY A 221 9.18 -29.07 8.49
N GLY A 222 8.71 -28.32 9.48
CA GLY A 222 9.56 -27.64 10.48
C GLY A 222 10.25 -26.38 9.95
N GLY A 223 11.52 -26.14 10.30
CA GLY A 223 12.25 -24.94 9.86
C GLY A 223 12.39 -24.82 8.33
N LYS A 224 12.35 -25.95 7.62
CA LYS A 224 12.35 -25.98 6.15
C LYS A 224 11.02 -25.52 5.55
N GLU A 225 9.91 -25.70 6.26
CA GLU A 225 8.57 -25.26 5.85
C GLU A 225 8.48 -23.73 5.82
N LYS A 226 9.02 -23.05 6.85
CA LYS A 226 9.04 -21.58 6.89
C LYS A 226 9.89 -20.97 5.78
N ALA A 227 11.08 -21.53 5.55
CA ALA A 227 11.95 -21.09 4.46
C ALA A 227 11.25 -21.29 3.10
N TRP A 228 10.61 -22.44 2.93
CA TRP A 228 9.82 -22.75 1.74
C TRP A 228 8.66 -21.77 1.52
N GLN A 229 7.88 -21.48 2.55
CA GLN A 229 6.77 -20.51 2.50
C GLN A 229 7.25 -19.13 2.06
N ALA A 230 8.38 -18.67 2.60
CA ALA A 230 8.98 -17.39 2.19
C ALA A 230 9.37 -17.39 0.71
N THR A 231 10.06 -18.43 0.23
CA THR A 231 10.41 -18.58 -1.20
C THR A 231 9.16 -18.58 -2.09
N THR A 232 8.11 -19.31 -1.72
CA THR A 232 6.87 -19.34 -2.50
C THR A 232 6.12 -18.02 -2.52
N ALA A 233 6.12 -17.28 -1.41
CA ALA A 233 5.49 -15.97 -1.35
C ALA A 233 6.17 -14.99 -2.32
N GLN A 234 7.50 -14.93 -2.29
CA GLN A 234 8.28 -14.11 -3.23
C GLN A 234 8.07 -14.53 -4.69
N ALA A 235 8.04 -15.84 -4.97
CA ALA A 235 7.83 -16.33 -6.32
C ALA A 235 6.40 -16.08 -6.83
N SER A 236 5.40 -16.12 -5.94
CA SER A 236 4.02 -15.74 -6.22
C SER A 236 3.89 -14.25 -6.54
N ASP A 237 4.59 -13.38 -5.80
CA ASP A 237 4.65 -11.95 -6.09
C ASP A 237 5.29 -11.68 -7.46
N VAL A 238 6.36 -12.41 -7.81
CA VAL A 238 6.97 -12.34 -9.15
C VAL A 238 6.00 -12.79 -10.23
N ALA A 239 5.30 -13.90 -10.02
CA ALA A 239 4.32 -14.42 -10.98
C ALA A 239 3.20 -13.40 -11.23
N THR A 240 2.66 -12.83 -10.16
CA THR A 240 1.64 -11.78 -10.21
C THR A 240 2.18 -10.55 -10.95
N GLY A 241 3.37 -10.06 -10.62
CA GLY A 241 3.98 -8.91 -11.28
C GLY A 241 4.17 -9.11 -12.79
N CYS A 242 4.57 -10.31 -13.22
CA CYS A 242 4.65 -10.63 -14.65
C CYS A 242 3.26 -10.66 -15.34
N ASP A 243 2.24 -11.16 -14.66
CA ASP A 243 0.86 -11.10 -15.14
C ASP A 243 0.34 -9.64 -15.20
N VAL A 244 0.77 -8.76 -14.29
CA VAL A 244 0.48 -7.31 -14.35
C VAL A 244 1.16 -6.64 -15.55
N VAL A 245 2.46 -6.86 -15.76
CA VAL A 245 3.20 -6.26 -16.88
C VAL A 245 2.64 -6.70 -18.24
N SER A 246 2.14 -7.93 -18.34
CA SER A 246 1.49 -8.44 -19.55
C SER A 246 0.05 -7.97 -19.73
N GLY A 247 -0.51 -7.24 -18.76
CA GLY A 247 -1.89 -6.75 -18.79
C GLY A 247 -2.95 -7.82 -18.50
N LYS A 248 -2.53 -9.03 -18.07
CA LYS A 248 -3.43 -10.15 -17.70
C LYS A 248 -4.05 -9.95 -16.32
N SER A 249 -3.33 -9.24 -15.45
CA SER A 249 -3.77 -8.95 -14.09
C SER A 249 -3.56 -7.48 -13.75
N GLN A 250 -4.08 -7.09 -12.60
CA GLN A 250 -3.70 -5.88 -11.89
C GLN A 250 -3.37 -6.31 -10.47
N TRP A 251 -2.47 -5.59 -9.81
CA TRP A 251 -2.35 -5.75 -8.37
C TRP A 251 -3.69 -5.43 -7.73
N GLN A 252 -4.04 -6.17 -6.67
CA GLN A 252 -5.01 -5.63 -5.73
C GLN A 252 -4.49 -4.24 -5.36
N PRO A 253 -5.30 -3.19 -5.54
CA PRO A 253 -4.77 -1.88 -5.28
C PRO A 253 -4.42 -1.83 -3.80
N ALA A 254 -3.38 -1.08 -3.46
CA ALA A 254 -2.99 -0.81 -2.08
C ALA A 254 -4.05 0.05 -1.33
N TYR A 255 -5.32 0.00 -1.74
CA TYR A 255 -6.43 0.63 -1.03
C TYR A 255 -6.86 -0.26 0.12
N PHE A 256 -7.31 0.38 1.20
CA PHE A 256 -8.01 -0.34 2.25
C PHE A 256 -9.45 -0.62 1.82
N ASN A 257 -9.99 -1.77 2.23
CA ASN A 257 -11.43 -1.95 2.12
C ASN A 257 -12.10 -0.90 3.00
N HIS A 258 -12.87 -0.01 2.37
CA HIS A 258 -13.56 1.07 3.07
C HIS A 258 -15.02 0.70 3.39
N GLY A 259 -15.44 -0.54 3.11
CA GLY A 259 -16.80 -1.04 3.32
C GLY A 259 -17.80 -0.53 2.27
N ASP A 260 -18.83 -1.34 2.00
CA ASP A 260 -19.87 -1.03 1.02
C ASP A 260 -21.12 -0.36 1.65
N GLN A 261 -21.12 -0.22 2.98
CA GLN A 261 -22.25 0.36 3.69
C GLN A 261 -22.31 1.88 3.48
N PRO A 262 -23.51 2.47 3.40
CA PRO A 262 -23.66 3.92 3.42
C PRO A 262 -23.03 4.51 4.67
N GLN A 263 -22.06 5.40 4.46
CA GLN A 263 -21.35 6.10 5.54
C GLN A 263 -21.70 7.58 5.50
N GLN A 264 -21.56 8.22 6.66
CA GLN A 264 -21.46 9.68 6.73
C GLN A 264 -20.00 10.08 6.87
N ARG A 265 -19.71 11.32 6.47
CA ARG A 265 -18.40 11.91 6.68
C ARG A 265 -18.23 12.23 8.16
N LEU A 266 -17.13 11.78 8.75
CA LEU A 266 -16.81 11.99 10.17
C LEU A 266 -15.55 12.85 10.35
N ASP A 267 -15.46 13.48 11.52
CA ASP A 267 -14.24 14.10 12.03
C ASP A 267 -13.54 13.15 13.01
N PHE A 268 -12.35 12.69 12.63
CA PHE A 268 -11.57 11.70 13.36
C PHE A 268 -10.46 12.30 14.24
N ASP A 269 -10.23 13.62 14.17
CA ASP A 269 -9.07 14.25 14.82
C ASP A 269 -9.09 14.01 16.35
N GLY A 270 -10.27 14.16 16.97
CA GLY A 270 -10.47 13.93 18.39
C GLY A 270 -10.22 12.47 18.81
N PHE A 271 -10.73 11.52 18.03
CA PHE A 271 -10.62 10.09 18.30
C PHE A 271 -9.19 9.58 18.10
N ILE A 272 -8.57 9.84 16.95
CA ILE A 272 -7.17 9.47 16.67
C ILE A 272 -6.23 10.13 17.67
N ALA A 273 -6.61 11.28 18.24
CA ALA A 273 -5.81 11.89 19.27
C ALA A 273 -5.84 11.15 20.62
N ALA A 274 -7.00 10.63 21.01
CA ALA A 274 -7.24 9.96 22.29
C ALA A 274 -6.94 8.45 22.25
N CYS A 275 -7.23 7.79 21.14
CA CYS A 275 -7.20 6.34 21.03
C CYS A 275 -5.82 5.72 21.39
N PRO A 276 -4.70 6.21 20.84
CA PRO A 276 -3.40 5.56 21.06
C PRO A 276 -2.84 5.68 22.49
N THR A 277 -3.43 6.54 23.33
CA THR A 277 -2.97 6.77 24.71
C THR A 277 -3.59 5.82 25.71
N GLN A 278 -4.51 4.94 25.27
CA GLN A 278 -5.26 4.07 26.17
C GLN A 278 -4.47 2.84 26.61
N ASP A 279 -4.46 2.61 27.93
CA ASP A 279 -3.68 1.53 28.55
C ASP A 279 -4.11 0.15 28.06
N PHE A 280 -5.41 -0.09 27.84
CA PHE A 280 -5.88 -1.39 27.35
C PHE A 280 -5.43 -1.68 25.92
N ILE A 281 -5.26 -0.66 25.08
CA ILE A 281 -4.65 -0.80 23.74
C ILE A 281 -3.17 -1.08 23.90
N LEU A 282 -2.46 -0.29 24.71
CA LEU A 282 -1.02 -0.42 24.88
C LEU A 282 -0.61 -1.74 25.56
N THR A 283 -1.47 -2.32 26.40
CA THR A 283 -1.20 -3.59 27.08
C THR A 283 -1.62 -4.82 26.27
N ASN A 284 -2.28 -4.62 25.11
CA ASN A 284 -2.59 -5.72 24.20
C ASN A 284 -1.31 -6.34 23.64
N HIS A 285 -1.20 -7.67 23.71
CA HIS A 285 -0.02 -8.42 23.27
C HIS A 285 0.35 -8.23 21.79
N LYS A 286 -0.61 -7.88 20.92
CA LYS A 286 -0.35 -7.56 19.51
C LYS A 286 0.08 -6.12 19.27
N VAL A 287 -0.19 -5.21 20.21
CA VAL A 287 0.02 -3.77 20.04
C VAL A 287 1.28 -3.33 20.78
N GLY A 288 1.27 -3.23 22.11
CA GLY A 288 2.46 -3.05 22.95
C GLY A 288 3.40 -1.88 22.66
N SER A 289 3.05 -0.96 21.74
CA SER A 289 3.83 0.24 21.43
C SER A 289 2.92 1.37 20.93
N PRO A 290 3.31 2.65 21.12
CA PRO A 290 2.50 3.80 20.70
C PRO A 290 2.19 3.85 19.20
N ASP A 291 3.12 3.42 18.34
CA ASP A 291 2.93 3.48 16.90
C ASP A 291 2.07 2.34 16.38
N ARG A 292 2.19 1.13 16.95
CA ARG A 292 1.22 0.06 16.68
C ARG A 292 -0.16 0.43 17.21
N ALA A 293 -0.25 1.14 18.33
CA ALA A 293 -1.52 1.66 18.84
C ALA A 293 -2.12 2.68 17.86
N LEU A 294 -1.30 3.60 17.32
CA LEU A 294 -1.73 4.54 16.29
C LEU A 294 -2.25 3.82 15.04
N SER A 295 -1.55 2.78 14.57
CA SER A 295 -1.99 1.97 13.43
C SER A 295 -3.33 1.27 13.70
N LEU A 296 -3.49 0.65 14.87
CA LEU A 296 -4.78 0.05 15.27
C LEU A 296 -5.88 1.09 15.34
N CYS A 297 -5.61 2.27 15.91
CA CYS A 297 -6.58 3.37 15.99
C CYS A 297 -6.98 3.90 14.60
N GLY A 298 -6.05 3.92 13.64
CA GLY A 298 -6.36 4.21 12.24
C GLY A 298 -7.33 3.18 11.65
N CYS A 299 -7.06 1.89 11.87
CA CYS A 299 -7.97 0.82 11.45
C CYS A 299 -9.36 0.97 12.09
N LEU A 300 -9.42 1.19 13.41
CA LEU A 300 -10.69 1.40 14.13
C LEU A 300 -11.46 2.59 13.56
N ALA A 301 -10.79 3.73 13.36
CA ALA A 301 -11.41 4.93 12.81
C ALA A 301 -11.99 4.70 11.41
N ARG A 302 -11.34 3.85 10.59
CA ARG A 302 -11.83 3.47 9.26
C ARG A 302 -12.98 2.46 9.33
N GLU A 303 -12.96 1.54 10.28
CA GLU A 303 -13.93 0.45 10.37
C GLU A 303 -15.22 0.86 11.11
N MET A 304 -15.16 1.73 12.12
CA MET A 304 -16.33 2.18 12.87
C MET A 304 -17.46 2.75 11.98
N PRO A 305 -17.20 3.62 10.97
CA PRO A 305 -18.23 4.06 10.03
C PRO A 305 -18.90 2.93 9.27
N SER A 306 -18.17 1.87 8.92
CA SER A 306 -18.71 0.70 8.19
C SER A 306 -19.67 -0.11 9.07
N GLN A 307 -19.52 -0.03 10.39
CA GLN A 307 -20.39 -0.63 11.40
C GLN A 307 -21.59 0.26 11.78
N GLY A 308 -21.70 1.47 11.22
CA GLY A 308 -22.81 2.39 11.46
C GLY A 308 -22.57 3.45 12.55
N VAL A 309 -21.34 3.59 13.04
CA VAL A 309 -21.00 4.64 14.02
C VAL A 309 -21.18 6.02 13.38
N THR A 310 -21.87 6.90 14.12
CA THR A 310 -22.13 8.28 13.72
C THR A 310 -21.12 9.26 14.31
N GLN A 311 -21.19 10.55 13.97
CA GLN A 311 -20.35 11.55 14.65
C GLN A 311 -20.64 11.60 16.15
N GLU A 312 -21.91 11.53 16.55
CA GLU A 312 -22.29 11.49 17.97
C GLU A 312 -21.72 10.25 18.66
N GLY A 313 -21.78 9.08 18.01
CA GLY A 313 -21.16 7.85 18.51
C GLY A 313 -19.64 7.93 18.60
N LEU A 314 -18.98 8.53 17.61
CA LEU A 314 -17.53 8.74 17.59
C LEU A 314 -17.09 9.73 18.68
N ASP A 315 -17.88 10.77 18.95
CA ASP A 315 -17.65 11.72 20.03
C ASP A 315 -17.80 11.05 21.41
N LEU A 316 -18.81 10.18 21.58
CA LEU A 316 -18.97 9.35 22.77
C LEU A 316 -17.76 8.44 22.98
N LEU A 317 -17.35 7.70 21.95
CA LEU A 317 -16.14 6.87 21.99
C LEU A 317 -14.90 7.71 22.29
N THR A 318 -14.76 8.91 21.72
CA THR A 318 -13.64 9.80 22.03
C THR A 318 -13.58 10.17 23.52
N ARG A 319 -14.72 10.49 24.14
CA ARG A 319 -14.81 10.78 25.58
C ARG A 319 -14.54 9.55 26.43
N TYR A 320 -15.04 8.39 26.00
CA TYR A 320 -14.77 7.10 26.63
C TYR A 320 -13.26 6.80 26.64
N TYR A 321 -12.61 6.96 25.48
CA TYR A 321 -11.15 6.84 25.30
C TYR A 321 -10.33 7.98 25.94
N ARG A 322 -10.96 8.93 26.62
CA ARG A 322 -10.31 9.92 27.48
C ARG A 322 -10.58 9.68 28.96
N ASP A 323 -11.23 8.55 29.28
CA ASP A 323 -11.69 8.20 30.63
C ASP A 323 -12.64 9.27 31.23
N GLU A 324 -13.34 10.03 30.37
CA GLU A 324 -14.29 11.07 30.79
C GLU A 324 -15.68 10.52 31.12
N ILE A 325 -16.01 9.34 30.59
CA ILE A 325 -17.28 8.62 30.77
C ILE A 325 -17.02 7.11 30.86
N SER A 326 -17.91 6.38 31.52
CA SER A 326 -17.85 4.91 31.64
C SER A 326 -18.65 4.20 30.53
N ASP A 327 -18.46 2.89 30.39
CA ASP A 327 -19.25 2.04 29.49
C ASP A 327 -20.77 2.23 29.72
N VAL A 328 -21.18 2.33 30.99
CA VAL A 328 -22.60 2.54 31.37
C VAL A 328 -23.13 3.89 30.89
N ASP A 329 -22.29 4.93 30.90
CA ASP A 329 -22.66 6.25 30.40
C ASP A 329 -22.77 6.28 28.87
N VAL A 330 -21.95 5.48 28.17
CA VAL A 330 -22.04 5.30 26.72
C VAL A 330 -23.34 4.56 26.39
N GLU A 331 -23.60 3.40 27.00
CA GLU A 331 -24.81 2.60 26.76
C GLU A 331 -26.10 3.35 27.08
N ALA A 332 -26.09 4.23 28.09
CA ALA A 332 -27.23 5.06 28.44
C ALA A 332 -27.55 6.13 27.38
N GLN A 333 -26.56 6.56 26.60
CA GLN A 333 -26.72 7.56 25.53
C GLN A 333 -26.95 6.90 24.18
N ASP A 334 -26.22 5.83 23.89
CA ASP A 334 -26.36 5.00 22.70
C ASP A 334 -25.95 3.55 23.02
N ALA A 335 -26.96 2.67 23.08
CA ALA A 335 -26.78 1.27 23.47
C ALA A 335 -26.00 0.43 22.44
N ASP A 336 -25.92 0.88 21.19
CA ASP A 336 -25.31 0.09 20.11
C ASP A 336 -23.85 0.49 19.83
N VAL A 337 -23.40 1.67 20.29
CA VAL A 337 -22.06 2.21 19.99
C VAL A 337 -20.92 1.29 20.45
N LEU A 338 -20.98 0.74 21.67
CA LEU A 338 -19.95 -0.20 22.14
C LEU A 338 -19.98 -1.52 21.36
N ALA A 339 -21.16 -2.00 20.97
CA ALA A 339 -21.28 -3.21 20.15
C ALA A 339 -20.71 -3.01 18.73
N PHE A 340 -20.87 -1.83 18.14
CA PHE A 340 -20.23 -1.48 16.87
C PHE A 340 -18.70 -1.34 17.02
N HIS A 341 -18.25 -0.74 18.11
CA HIS A 341 -16.83 -0.63 18.44
C HIS A 341 -16.17 -2.01 18.65
N ASP A 342 -16.85 -2.94 19.32
CA ASP A 342 -16.37 -4.31 19.52
C ASP A 342 -16.20 -5.05 18.19
N LYS A 343 -17.17 -4.94 17.28
CA LYS A 343 -17.07 -5.52 15.93
C LYS A 343 -15.91 -4.92 15.13
N ALA A 344 -15.74 -3.61 15.20
CA ALA A 344 -14.62 -2.93 14.55
C ALA A 344 -13.27 -3.39 15.14
N SER A 345 -13.22 -3.56 16.45
CA SER A 345 -12.04 -4.05 17.17
C SER A 345 -11.70 -5.50 16.78
N GLU A 346 -12.70 -6.38 16.68
CA GLU A 346 -12.52 -7.74 16.21
C GLU A 346 -12.00 -7.78 14.77
N ALA A 347 -12.61 -7.00 13.87
CA ALA A 347 -12.19 -6.91 12.47
C ALA A 347 -10.73 -6.46 12.36
N CYS A 348 -10.36 -5.37 13.04
CA CYS A 348 -9.00 -4.85 13.03
C CYS A 348 -7.98 -5.79 13.69
N LEU A 349 -8.27 -6.32 14.88
CA LEU A 349 -7.34 -7.18 15.61
C LEU A 349 -7.18 -8.57 14.98
N SER A 350 -8.18 -9.05 14.23
CA SER A 350 -8.08 -10.32 13.50
C SER A 350 -7.01 -10.28 12.41
N GLN A 351 -6.86 -9.13 11.76
CA GLN A 351 -5.89 -8.88 10.69
C GLN A 351 -4.57 -8.34 11.23
N PHE A 352 -4.57 -7.74 12.42
CA PHE A 352 -3.35 -7.17 13.00
C PHE A 352 -2.28 -8.27 13.23
N PRO A 353 -1.10 -8.15 12.60
CA PRO A 353 -0.04 -9.13 12.72
C PRO A 353 0.42 -9.23 14.18
N ALA A 354 0.84 -10.43 14.60
CA ALA A 354 1.52 -10.58 15.88
C ALA A 354 2.86 -9.82 15.86
N LYS A 355 3.34 -9.43 17.05
CA LYS A 355 4.66 -8.82 17.22
C LYS A 355 5.79 -9.74 16.75
#